data_AF-A0A7W0Y6Q2-F1
#
_entry.id   AF-A0A7W0Y6Q2-F1
#
_cell.length_a   1.000
_cell.length_b   1.000
_cell.length_c   1.000
_cell.angle_alpha   90.00
_cell.angle_beta   90.00
_cell.angle_gamma   90.00
#
_symmetry.space_group_name_H-M   'P 1'
#
loop_
_entity.id
_entity.type
_entity.pdbx_description
1 polymer ?
#
loop_
_entity_poly.entity_id
_entity_poly.type
_entity_poly.pdbx_seq_one_letter_code
_entity_poly.pdbx_strand_id
1 'polypeptide(L)'
;MPALEFPRHHLGLLQELVLRLLDSRKPGTTSEALARDLLTGFHDTCMRVGLDRVLVELEQAFPPLDIADRAGLAEHPTLLPALVAQLGTIPLDDGGPRSAKPRMLADGVVAALGLTLADEADRTIALDGAVLAEVTAALASVVDVELAVPQIRDSIVAKGRELCEPRYHSAFDRIAAQLDERGMRMIKQPKVPLDAVQAVQRVLFEARNAIIDRVARAAIDRAKEVIARANPDAAARIDLPITHRLTPREVAVFRACDARVPKVAESIAHSLLESLTQLSPFAWRAPERPVRAYAASQTFAVGDLLEHPKFGRGSVISCLAQRIEVEFADGLHTLVHVRGK
;
A
#
# COMPACT_ATOMS: atom_id res chain seq x y z
N MET A 1 17.25 -23.63 1.33
CA MET A 1 16.23 -22.65 1.75
C MET A 1 14.93 -23.04 1.07
N PRO A 2 13.76 -22.89 1.73
CA PRO A 2 12.47 -23.09 1.06
C PRO A 2 12.39 -22.21 -0.19
N ALA A 3 11.73 -22.70 -1.24
CA ALA A 3 11.49 -21.89 -2.42
C ALA A 3 10.57 -20.72 -2.03
N LEU A 4 10.96 -19.50 -2.42
CA LEU A 4 10.14 -18.31 -2.22
C LEU A 4 8.97 -18.41 -3.21
N GLU A 5 7.74 -18.20 -2.75
CA GLU A 5 6.55 -18.36 -3.59
C GLU A 5 5.98 -16.99 -3.98
N PHE A 6 5.64 -16.82 -5.26
CA PHE A 6 4.90 -15.68 -5.78
C PHE A 6 3.56 -16.15 -6.34
N PRO A 7 2.41 -15.58 -5.92
CA PRO A 7 1.11 -16.06 -6.37
C PRO A 7 0.92 -15.82 -7.87
N ARG A 8 0.65 -16.89 -8.63
CA ARG A 8 0.57 -16.83 -10.10
C ARG A 8 -0.46 -15.82 -10.62
N HIS A 9 -1.58 -15.65 -9.93
CA HIS A 9 -2.63 -14.72 -10.33
C HIS A 9 -2.19 -13.24 -10.27
N HIS A 10 -1.13 -12.91 -9.54
CA HIS A 10 -0.56 -11.55 -9.51
C HIS A 10 0.49 -11.28 -10.59
N LEU A 11 0.87 -12.27 -11.38
CA LEU A 11 1.81 -12.08 -12.48
C LEU A 11 1.30 -11.05 -13.50
N GLY A 12 -0.02 -10.96 -13.70
CA GLY A 12 -0.65 -9.95 -14.56
C GLY A 12 -0.35 -8.51 -14.11
N LEU A 13 -0.38 -8.23 -12.80
CA LEU A 13 -0.09 -6.90 -12.27
C LEU A 13 1.38 -6.52 -12.46
N LEU A 14 2.28 -7.50 -12.39
CA LEU A 14 3.70 -7.29 -12.68
C LEU A 14 3.90 -7.01 -14.18
N GLN A 15 3.17 -7.70 -15.06
CA GLN A 15 3.18 -7.40 -16.51
C GLN A 15 2.66 -5.99 -16.82
N GLU A 16 1.61 -5.53 -16.14
CA GLU A 16 1.10 -4.17 -16.29
C GLU A 16 2.09 -3.11 -15.80
N LEU A 17 2.79 -3.37 -14.69
CA LEU A 17 3.90 -2.52 -14.24
C LEU A 17 4.96 -2.41 -15.34
N VAL A 18 5.43 -3.55 -15.83
CA VAL A 18 6.47 -3.60 -16.86
C VAL A 18 6.03 -2.87 -18.12
N LEU A 19 4.80 -3.08 -18.58
CA LEU A 19 4.28 -2.43 -19.78
C LEU A 19 4.34 -0.90 -19.65
N ARG A 20 3.91 -0.36 -18.51
CA ARG A 20 3.99 1.09 -18.23
C ARG A 20 5.43 1.59 -18.21
N LEU A 21 6.34 0.84 -17.61
CA LEU A 21 7.76 1.20 -17.61
C LEU A 21 8.35 1.23 -19.02
N LEU A 22 8.03 0.23 -19.85
CA LEU A 22 8.43 0.19 -21.26
C LEU A 22 7.86 1.37 -22.05
N ASP A 23 6.60 1.72 -21.86
CA ASP A 23 5.95 2.85 -22.54
C ASP A 23 6.56 4.20 -22.14
N SER A 24 7.04 4.32 -20.89
CA SER A 24 7.70 5.51 -20.37
C SER A 24 9.22 5.57 -20.62
N ARG A 25 9.82 4.45 -21.06
CA ARG A 25 11.28 4.31 -21.23
C ARG A 25 11.74 5.20 -22.38
N LYS A 26 12.78 6.01 -22.13
CA LYS A 26 13.43 6.81 -23.17
C LYS A 26 14.46 5.97 -23.93
N PRO A 27 14.66 6.22 -25.24
CA PRO A 27 15.76 5.61 -25.97
C PRO A 27 17.09 5.87 -25.25
N GLY A 28 17.89 4.81 -25.06
CA GLY A 28 19.17 4.88 -24.35
C GLY A 28 19.11 4.69 -22.83
N THR A 29 17.94 4.43 -22.23
CA THR A 29 17.86 4.00 -20.83
C THR A 29 18.64 2.69 -20.64
N THR A 30 19.59 2.69 -19.71
CA THR A 30 20.45 1.54 -19.39
C THR A 30 19.64 0.43 -18.74
N SER A 31 20.09 -0.82 -18.88
CA SER A 31 19.47 -1.98 -18.21
C SER A 31 19.48 -1.83 -16.68
N GLU A 32 20.50 -1.17 -16.14
CA GLU A 32 20.61 -0.89 -14.70
C GLU A 32 19.54 0.07 -14.21
N ALA A 33 19.27 1.17 -14.94
CA ALA A 33 18.19 2.09 -14.59
C ALA A 33 16.82 1.40 -14.67
N LEU A 34 16.59 0.62 -15.73
CA LEU A 34 15.36 -0.16 -15.87
C LEU A 34 15.20 -1.20 -14.75
N ALA A 35 16.28 -1.87 -14.34
CA ALA A 35 16.25 -2.83 -13.23
C ALA A 35 15.86 -2.17 -11.91
N ARG A 36 16.41 -0.98 -11.61
CA ARG A 36 16.01 -0.20 -10.42
C ARG A 36 14.53 0.16 -10.43
N ASP A 37 14.03 0.64 -11.58
CA ASP A 37 12.62 1.00 -11.74
C ASP A 37 11.70 -0.24 -11.60
N LEU A 38 12.12 -1.39 -12.13
CA LEU A 38 11.40 -2.65 -12.01
C LEU A 38 11.35 -3.15 -10.56
N LEU A 39 12.48 -3.12 -9.84
CA LEU A 39 12.56 -3.56 -8.44
C LEU A 39 11.76 -2.63 -7.52
N THR A 40 11.84 -1.32 -7.74
CA THR A 40 11.02 -0.32 -7.03
C THR A 40 9.53 -0.56 -7.30
N GLY A 41 9.17 -0.75 -8.58
CA GLY A 41 7.79 -1.01 -8.95
C GLY A 41 7.27 -2.37 -8.47
N PHE A 42 8.13 -3.37 -8.34
CA PHE A 42 7.81 -4.67 -7.75
C PHE A 42 7.53 -4.51 -6.25
N HIS A 43 8.37 -3.79 -5.51
CA HIS A 43 8.12 -3.42 -4.10
C HIS A 43 6.77 -2.74 -3.96
N ASP A 44 6.55 -1.66 -4.72
CA ASP A 44 5.30 -0.89 -4.71
C ASP A 44 4.09 -1.78 -5.05
N THR A 45 4.24 -2.71 -6.00
CA THR A 45 3.18 -3.64 -6.37
C THR A 45 2.88 -4.60 -5.24
N CYS A 46 3.89 -5.18 -4.61
CA CYS A 46 3.72 -6.08 -3.47
C CYS A 46 3.03 -5.37 -2.31
N MET A 47 3.54 -4.20 -1.89
CA MET A 47 2.92 -3.37 -0.85
C MET A 47 1.48 -3.01 -1.21
N ARG A 48 1.23 -2.63 -2.47
CA ARG A 48 -0.10 -2.26 -2.95
C ARG A 48 -1.07 -3.43 -2.87
N VAL A 49 -0.64 -4.65 -3.20
CA VAL A 49 -1.52 -5.83 -3.27
C VAL A 49 -1.45 -6.74 -2.04
N GLY A 50 -0.75 -6.32 -0.99
CA GLY A 50 -0.65 -7.06 0.27
C GLY A 50 0.23 -8.32 0.18
N LEU A 51 1.24 -8.33 -0.70
CA LEU A 51 2.20 -9.43 -0.86
C LEU A 51 3.43 -9.26 0.04
N ASP A 52 3.32 -8.59 1.17
CA ASP A 52 4.48 -8.30 2.02
C ASP A 52 5.09 -9.57 2.61
N ARG A 53 4.36 -10.69 2.69
CA ARG A 53 4.97 -11.98 2.99
C ARG A 53 6.10 -12.29 2.00
N VAL A 54 5.89 -12.03 0.70
CA VAL A 54 6.94 -12.17 -0.32
C VAL A 54 8.10 -11.23 0.00
N LEU A 55 7.83 -9.98 0.38
CA LEU A 55 8.87 -9.02 0.76
C LEU A 55 9.67 -9.46 1.99
N VAL A 56 9.01 -9.99 3.03
CA VAL A 56 9.65 -10.49 4.26
C VAL A 56 10.48 -11.73 3.97
N GLU A 57 9.97 -12.66 3.17
CA GLU A 57 10.73 -13.84 2.80
C GLU A 57 11.94 -13.45 1.93
N LEU A 58 11.83 -12.41 1.09
CA LEU A 58 12.97 -11.80 0.39
C LEU A 58 13.96 -11.14 1.36
N GLU A 59 13.49 -10.39 2.36
CA GLU A 59 14.33 -9.76 3.39
C GLU A 59 15.18 -10.80 4.13
N GLN A 60 14.53 -11.89 4.53
CA GLN A 60 15.17 -13.03 5.19
C GLN A 60 16.17 -13.75 4.27
N ALA A 61 15.86 -13.84 2.97
CA ALA A 61 16.71 -14.53 2.01
C ALA A 61 17.91 -13.72 1.54
N PHE A 62 17.80 -12.38 1.56
CA PHE A 62 18.83 -11.48 1.06
C PHE A 62 19.23 -10.41 2.09
N PRO A 63 19.83 -10.74 3.25
CA PRO A 63 20.38 -9.73 4.15
C PRO A 63 21.52 -8.93 3.48
N PRO A 64 21.65 -7.62 3.71
CA PRO A 64 20.91 -6.79 4.66
C PRO A 64 19.76 -6.01 3.99
N LEU A 65 18.93 -6.65 3.15
CA LEU A 65 17.73 -6.01 2.61
C LEU A 65 16.87 -5.43 3.74
N ASP A 66 16.43 -4.19 3.58
CA ASP A 66 15.45 -3.52 4.44
C ASP A 66 14.22 -3.21 3.58
N ILE A 67 13.12 -3.89 3.84
CA ILE A 67 11.88 -3.71 3.07
C ILE A 67 11.11 -2.45 3.48
N ALA A 68 11.54 -1.76 4.55
CA ALA A 68 11.07 -0.44 4.92
C ALA A 68 11.50 0.62 3.91
N ASP A 69 12.74 0.47 3.43
CA ASP A 69 13.28 1.35 2.43
C ASP A 69 12.76 0.91 1.06
N ARG A 70 11.94 1.78 0.46
CA ARG A 70 11.44 1.59 -0.91
C ARG A 70 12.58 1.36 -1.91
N ALA A 71 13.75 1.95 -1.68
CA ALA A 71 14.93 1.76 -2.52
C ALA A 71 15.71 0.48 -2.17
N GLY A 72 15.41 -0.18 -1.05
CA GLY A 72 16.16 -1.32 -0.52
C GLY A 72 16.31 -2.46 -1.54
N LEU A 73 15.23 -2.82 -2.23
CA LEU A 73 15.30 -3.83 -3.31
C LEU A 73 16.11 -3.33 -4.52
N ALA A 74 15.90 -2.07 -4.91
CA ALA A 74 16.51 -1.48 -6.11
C ALA A 74 18.03 -1.27 -5.98
N GLU A 75 18.53 -1.04 -4.77
CA GLU A 75 19.96 -0.84 -4.50
C GLU A 75 20.63 -2.08 -3.87
N HIS A 76 19.91 -3.20 -3.72
CA HIS A 76 20.47 -4.39 -3.10
C HIS A 76 21.63 -4.98 -3.93
N PRO A 77 22.82 -5.20 -3.33
CA PRO A 77 24.04 -5.54 -4.05
C PRO A 77 23.99 -6.90 -4.77
N THR A 78 23.03 -7.76 -4.43
CA THR A 78 22.82 -9.05 -5.10
C THR A 78 21.66 -9.03 -6.09
N LEU A 79 20.55 -8.36 -5.75
CA LEU A 79 19.31 -8.45 -6.52
C LEU A 79 19.37 -7.56 -7.77
N LEU A 80 19.94 -6.36 -7.65
CA LEU A 80 20.10 -5.45 -8.78
C LEU A 80 20.99 -6.09 -9.87
N PRO A 81 22.21 -6.59 -9.58
CA PRO A 81 23.02 -7.26 -10.60
C PRO A 81 22.35 -8.52 -11.18
N ALA A 82 21.64 -9.29 -10.37
CA ALA A 82 20.90 -10.47 -10.85
C ALA A 82 19.83 -10.08 -11.88
N LEU A 83 19.04 -9.03 -11.59
CA LEU A 83 18.05 -8.54 -12.53
C LEU A 83 18.69 -7.92 -13.77
N VAL A 84 19.77 -7.15 -13.63
CA VAL A 84 20.52 -6.61 -14.78
C VAL A 84 21.02 -7.72 -15.69
N ALA A 85 21.52 -8.82 -15.13
CA ALA A 85 21.93 -9.99 -15.90
C ALA A 85 20.74 -10.63 -16.64
N GLN A 86 19.58 -10.77 -16.01
CA GLN A 86 18.36 -11.26 -16.67
C GLN A 86 17.92 -10.33 -17.81
N LEU A 87 17.90 -9.02 -17.58
CA LEU A 87 17.55 -8.02 -18.59
C LEU A 87 18.50 -8.05 -19.79
N GLY A 88 19.79 -8.34 -19.58
CA GLY A 88 20.77 -8.47 -20.66
C GLY A 88 20.50 -9.63 -21.61
N THR A 89 19.69 -10.61 -21.21
CA THR A 89 19.26 -11.72 -22.08
C THR A 89 18.02 -11.39 -22.92
N ILE A 90 17.34 -10.27 -22.62
CA ILE A 90 16.09 -9.87 -23.26
C ILE A 90 16.39 -8.77 -24.28
N PRO A 91 16.06 -8.96 -25.57
CA PRO A 91 16.26 -7.93 -26.58
C PRO A 91 15.24 -6.80 -26.43
N LEU A 92 15.57 -5.81 -25.59
CA LEU A 92 14.70 -4.68 -25.27
C LEU A 92 14.48 -3.76 -26.47
N ASP A 93 15.53 -3.52 -27.25
CA ASP A 93 15.52 -2.55 -28.35
C ASP A 93 15.38 -3.18 -29.74
N ASP A 94 15.53 -4.50 -29.86
CA ASP A 94 15.33 -5.17 -31.14
C ASP A 94 13.83 -5.28 -31.46
N GLY A 95 13.51 -5.17 -32.75
CA GLY A 95 12.15 -5.07 -33.33
C GLY A 95 11.26 -6.31 -33.17
N GLY A 96 11.40 -7.09 -32.10
CA GLY A 96 10.52 -8.19 -31.76
C GLY A 96 9.10 -7.75 -31.36
N PRO A 97 8.16 -8.70 -31.22
CA PRO A 97 6.76 -8.41 -30.91
C PRO A 97 6.64 -7.64 -29.59
N ARG A 98 6.13 -6.39 -29.66
CA ARG A 98 5.98 -5.52 -28.48
C ARG A 98 5.14 -6.15 -27.37
N SER A 99 4.20 -7.03 -27.71
CA SER A 99 3.31 -7.69 -26.75
C SER A 99 3.96 -8.80 -25.92
N ALA A 100 5.09 -9.37 -26.36
CA ALA A 100 5.76 -10.46 -25.63
C ALA A 100 6.68 -9.94 -24.51
N LYS A 101 7.21 -8.72 -24.67
CA LYS A 101 8.20 -8.13 -23.77
C LYS A 101 7.72 -7.98 -22.32
N PRO A 102 6.47 -7.52 -22.04
CA PRO A 102 5.99 -7.38 -20.67
C PRO A 102 6.06 -8.67 -19.86
N ARG A 103 5.66 -9.80 -20.47
CA ARG A 103 5.69 -11.11 -19.83
C ARG A 103 7.12 -11.59 -19.56
N MET A 104 8.00 -11.52 -20.55
CA MET A 104 9.39 -11.96 -20.40
C MET A 104 10.12 -11.21 -19.28
N LEU A 105 9.87 -9.90 -19.17
CA LEU A 105 10.45 -9.07 -18.12
C LEU A 105 9.83 -9.33 -16.74
N ALA A 106 8.52 -9.54 -16.66
CA ALA A 106 7.87 -9.95 -15.41
C ALA A 106 8.43 -11.30 -14.93
N ASP A 107 8.57 -12.27 -15.82
CA ASP A 107 9.18 -13.57 -15.54
C ASP A 107 10.66 -13.41 -15.14
N GLY A 108 11.38 -12.49 -15.78
CA GLY A 108 12.76 -12.13 -15.44
C GLY A 108 12.90 -11.52 -14.04
N VAL A 109 11.94 -10.69 -13.60
CA VAL A 109 11.89 -10.16 -12.23
C VAL A 109 11.64 -11.30 -11.22
N VAL A 110 10.65 -12.16 -11.48
CA VAL A 110 10.34 -13.33 -10.63
C VAL A 110 11.58 -14.23 -10.49
N ALA A 111 12.25 -14.53 -11.60
CA ALA A 111 13.46 -15.34 -11.62
C ALA A 111 14.66 -14.68 -10.91
N ALA A 112 14.89 -13.38 -11.12
CA ALA A 112 15.99 -12.64 -10.48
C ALA A 112 15.86 -12.59 -8.95
N LEU A 113 14.62 -12.55 -8.46
CA LEU A 113 14.29 -12.57 -7.04
C LEU A 113 14.27 -13.98 -6.43
N GLY A 114 14.53 -15.02 -7.22
CA GLY A 114 14.49 -16.42 -6.76
C GLY A 114 13.09 -16.91 -6.40
N LEU A 115 12.05 -16.28 -6.95
CA LEU A 115 10.65 -16.59 -6.70
C LEU A 115 10.18 -17.73 -7.63
N THR A 116 9.26 -18.54 -7.14
CA THR A 116 8.57 -19.59 -7.89
C THR A 116 7.08 -19.31 -7.95
N LEU A 117 6.45 -19.53 -9.11
CA LEU A 117 5.01 -19.24 -9.27
C LEU A 117 4.17 -20.35 -8.61
N ALA A 118 3.51 -20.02 -7.51
CA ALA A 118 2.62 -20.93 -6.80
C ALA A 118 1.15 -20.67 -7.18
N ASP A 119 0.41 -21.77 -7.41
CA ASP A 119 -1.04 -21.76 -7.43
C ASP A 119 -1.52 -21.91 -5.97
N GLU A 120 -1.72 -20.80 -5.27
CA GLU A 120 -2.23 -20.87 -3.91
C GLU A 120 -3.63 -21.51 -3.89
N ALA A 121 -3.84 -22.49 -2.99
CA ALA A 121 -5.17 -23.05 -2.75
C ALA A 121 -6.13 -21.92 -2.38
N ASP A 122 -7.25 -21.84 -3.11
CA ASP A 122 -8.16 -20.71 -3.00
C ASP A 122 -8.89 -20.71 -1.65
N ARG A 123 -8.30 -20.04 -0.65
CA ARG A 123 -8.88 -19.82 0.68
C ARG A 123 -9.51 -18.44 0.74
N THR A 124 -10.28 -18.09 -0.28
CA THR A 124 -11.13 -16.90 -0.27
C THR A 124 -12.35 -17.17 0.60
N ILE A 125 -12.66 -16.26 1.54
CA ILE A 125 -14.01 -16.23 2.10
C ILE A 125 -14.86 -15.56 1.03
N ALA A 126 -15.61 -16.37 0.27
CA ALA A 126 -16.60 -15.84 -0.64
C ALA A 126 -17.70 -15.17 0.19
N LEU A 127 -17.75 -13.83 0.14
CA LEU A 127 -18.96 -13.12 0.55
C LEU A 127 -20.05 -13.46 -0.47
N ASP A 128 -21.25 -13.75 0.01
CA ASP A 128 -22.36 -13.94 -0.90
C ASP A 128 -22.64 -12.63 -1.68
N GLY A 129 -23.29 -12.77 -2.84
CA GLY A 129 -23.57 -11.62 -3.70
C GLY A 129 -24.45 -10.54 -3.05
N ALA A 130 -25.29 -10.91 -2.08
CA ALA A 130 -26.16 -9.96 -1.39
C ALA A 130 -25.36 -9.13 -0.37
N VAL A 131 -24.49 -9.77 0.40
CA VAL A 131 -23.54 -9.11 1.32
C VAL A 131 -22.61 -8.20 0.53
N LEU A 132 -22.11 -8.63 -0.64
CA LEU A 132 -21.28 -7.78 -1.48
C LEU A 132 -22.03 -6.53 -1.97
N ALA A 133 -23.30 -6.66 -2.35
CA ALA A 133 -24.14 -5.54 -2.74
C ALA A 133 -24.39 -4.57 -1.56
N GLU A 134 -24.65 -5.09 -0.35
CA GLU A 134 -24.78 -4.28 0.86
C GLU A 134 -23.49 -3.56 1.23
N VAL A 135 -22.34 -4.23 1.12
CA VAL A 135 -21.02 -3.63 1.35
C VAL A 135 -20.76 -2.50 0.36
N THR A 136 -21.08 -2.71 -0.91
CA THR A 136 -20.97 -1.68 -1.96
C THR A 136 -21.85 -0.49 -1.64
N ALA A 137 -23.11 -0.71 -1.27
CA ALA A 137 -24.04 0.34 -0.87
C ALA A 137 -23.56 1.10 0.38
N ALA A 138 -22.99 0.40 1.36
CA ALA A 138 -22.42 0.99 2.56
C ALA A 138 -21.23 1.92 2.24
N LEU A 139 -20.29 1.46 1.41
CA LEU A 139 -19.16 2.27 0.94
C LEU A 139 -19.66 3.52 0.20
N ALA A 140 -20.56 3.33 -0.77
CA ALA A 140 -21.11 4.42 -1.57
C ALA A 140 -21.84 5.46 -0.71
N SER A 141 -22.64 5.02 0.27
CA SER A 141 -23.45 5.93 1.10
C SER A 141 -22.63 6.99 1.84
N VAL A 142 -21.43 6.63 2.33
CA VAL A 142 -20.55 7.58 3.02
C VAL A 142 -19.85 8.49 2.01
N VAL A 143 -19.33 7.90 0.93
CA VAL A 143 -18.57 8.61 -0.09
C VAL A 143 -19.44 9.62 -0.84
N ASP A 144 -20.67 9.26 -1.20
CA ASP A 144 -21.60 10.12 -1.92
C ASP A 144 -22.01 11.34 -1.09
N VAL A 145 -22.21 11.16 0.20
CA VAL A 145 -22.57 12.27 1.11
C VAL A 145 -21.38 13.18 1.37
N GLU A 146 -20.24 12.63 1.80
CA GLU A 146 -19.10 13.45 2.21
C GLU A 146 -18.35 14.09 1.03
N LEU A 147 -18.41 13.47 -0.15
CA LEU A 147 -17.78 14.00 -1.37
C LEU A 147 -18.79 14.72 -2.28
N ALA A 148 -20.01 14.97 -1.81
CA ALA A 148 -21.00 15.76 -2.53
C ALA A 148 -20.48 17.17 -2.81
N VAL A 149 -20.90 17.72 -3.95
CA VAL A 149 -20.71 19.15 -4.27
C VAL A 149 -21.85 19.95 -3.64
N PRO A 150 -21.59 21.09 -2.97
CA PRO A 150 -20.29 21.77 -2.78
C PRO A 150 -19.51 21.33 -1.52
N GLN A 151 -20.07 20.42 -0.70
CA GLN A 151 -19.53 20.03 0.60
C GLN A 151 -18.04 19.63 0.59
N ILE A 152 -17.60 18.91 -0.44
CA ILE A 152 -16.19 18.53 -0.59
C ILE A 152 -15.27 19.76 -0.72
N ARG A 153 -15.66 20.76 -1.51
CA ARG A 153 -14.90 21.99 -1.71
C ARG A 153 -14.80 22.76 -0.41
N ASP A 154 -15.93 22.94 0.27
CA ASP A 154 -15.97 23.71 1.51
C ASP A 154 -15.12 23.04 2.60
N SER A 155 -15.14 21.71 2.68
CA SER A 155 -14.30 20.93 3.58
C SER A 155 -12.80 21.06 3.25
N ILE A 156 -12.43 21.00 1.97
CA ILE A 156 -11.04 21.21 1.52
C ILE A 156 -10.57 22.63 1.84
N VAL A 157 -11.39 23.64 1.57
CA VAL A 157 -11.05 25.04 1.84
C VAL A 157 -10.89 25.29 3.34
N ALA A 158 -11.81 24.77 4.16
CA ALA A 158 -11.73 24.89 5.61
C ALA A 158 -10.46 24.21 6.17
N LYS A 159 -10.18 22.96 5.79
CA LYS A 159 -8.99 22.24 6.24
C LYS A 159 -7.69 22.85 5.70
N GLY A 160 -7.70 23.28 4.43
CA GLY A 160 -6.56 23.97 3.84
C GLY A 160 -6.28 25.29 4.56
N ARG A 161 -7.31 26.03 4.98
CA ARG A 161 -7.14 27.26 5.73
C ARG A 161 -6.52 27.01 7.11
N GLU A 162 -6.96 25.97 7.80
CA GLU A 162 -6.41 25.52 9.09
C GLU A 162 -4.91 25.20 8.99
N LEU A 163 -4.49 24.51 7.92
CA LEU A 163 -3.10 24.09 7.70
C LEU A 163 -2.21 25.20 7.11
N CYS A 164 -2.80 26.28 6.57
CA CYS A 164 -2.07 27.34 5.89
C CYS A 164 -1.40 28.30 6.89
N GLU A 165 -0.12 28.61 6.66
CA GLU A 165 0.59 29.60 7.48
C GLU A 165 -0.10 30.98 7.41
N PRO A 166 -0.22 31.72 8.53
CA PRO A 166 -0.94 32.99 8.59
C PRO A 166 -0.50 34.03 7.55
N ARG A 167 0.79 34.08 7.20
CA ARG A 167 1.31 35.02 6.18
C ARG A 167 0.73 34.78 4.78
N TYR A 168 0.26 33.58 4.49
CA TYR A 168 -0.31 33.22 3.18
C TYR A 168 -1.83 33.28 3.14
N HIS A 169 -2.51 33.62 4.25
CA HIS A 169 -3.97 33.63 4.35
C HIS A 169 -4.67 34.49 3.28
N SER A 170 -4.20 35.72 3.06
CA SER A 170 -4.79 36.57 1.99
C SER A 170 -4.65 35.95 0.59
N ALA A 171 -3.53 35.29 0.30
CA ALA A 171 -3.33 34.58 -0.96
C ALA A 171 -4.20 33.31 -1.04
N PHE A 172 -4.32 32.58 0.08
CA PHE A 172 -5.19 31.41 0.20
C PHE A 172 -6.64 31.75 -0.15
N ASP A 173 -7.19 32.82 0.42
CA ASP A 173 -8.60 33.22 0.17
C ASP A 173 -8.83 33.55 -1.30
N ARG A 174 -7.86 34.23 -1.93
CA ARG A 174 -7.90 34.52 -3.38
C ARG A 174 -7.84 33.26 -4.23
N ILE A 175 -7.00 32.29 -3.87
CA ILE A 175 -6.87 31.01 -4.59
C ILE A 175 -8.12 30.16 -4.39
N ALA A 176 -8.62 30.02 -3.15
CA ALA A 176 -9.82 29.27 -2.80
C ALA A 176 -11.06 29.78 -3.55
N ALA A 177 -11.18 31.10 -3.72
CA ALA A 177 -12.24 31.71 -4.51
C ALA A 177 -12.19 31.37 -6.01
N GLN A 178 -11.04 30.92 -6.53
CA GLN A 178 -10.88 30.51 -7.93
C GLN A 178 -10.93 28.99 -8.12
N LEU A 179 -11.17 28.20 -7.07
CA LEU A 179 -11.33 26.76 -7.21
C LEU A 179 -12.68 26.40 -7.85
N ASP A 180 -12.69 25.33 -8.64
CA ASP A 180 -13.93 24.70 -9.12
C ASP A 180 -14.81 24.21 -7.96
N GLU A 181 -16.04 23.79 -8.28
CA GLU A 181 -17.04 23.36 -7.30
C GLU A 181 -16.60 22.14 -6.46
N ARG A 182 -15.53 21.45 -6.87
CA ARG A 182 -14.96 20.30 -6.17
C ARG A 182 -13.68 20.63 -5.41
N GLY A 183 -13.19 21.87 -5.50
CA GLY A 183 -11.89 22.23 -4.93
C GLY A 183 -10.69 21.60 -5.67
N MET A 184 -10.91 21.12 -6.91
CA MET A 184 -9.96 20.26 -7.62
C MET A 184 -8.96 21.04 -8.46
N ARG A 185 -9.44 22.00 -9.24
CA ARG A 185 -8.66 22.82 -10.16
C ARG A 185 -8.99 24.29 -9.98
N MET A 186 -8.02 25.15 -10.30
CA MET A 186 -8.28 26.58 -10.41
C MET A 186 -8.96 26.86 -11.76
N ILE A 187 -10.12 27.53 -11.73
CA ILE A 187 -10.82 28.01 -12.92
C ILE A 187 -10.03 29.14 -13.59
N LYS A 188 -9.36 29.97 -12.78
CA LYS A 188 -8.53 31.09 -13.25
C LYS A 188 -7.33 31.29 -12.35
N GLN A 189 -6.20 31.69 -12.92
CA GLN A 189 -4.99 31.98 -12.16
C GLN A 189 -5.15 33.31 -11.39
N PRO A 190 -5.06 33.29 -10.05
CA PRO A 190 -5.17 34.51 -9.24
C PRO A 190 -3.90 35.36 -9.30
N LYS A 191 -4.04 36.67 -9.12
CA LYS A 191 -2.90 37.61 -9.02
C LYS A 191 -2.32 37.56 -7.61
N VAL A 192 -1.41 36.62 -7.38
CA VAL A 192 -0.67 36.41 -6.13
C VAL A 192 0.79 36.02 -6.42
N PRO A 193 1.72 36.28 -5.50
CA PRO A 193 3.12 35.84 -5.64
C PRO A 193 3.26 34.33 -5.86
N LEU A 194 4.26 33.92 -6.64
CA LEU A 194 4.46 32.51 -7.01
C LEU A 194 4.73 31.59 -5.81
N ASP A 195 5.51 32.07 -4.84
CA ASP A 195 5.79 31.34 -3.60
C ASP A 195 4.50 31.07 -2.81
N ALA A 196 3.60 32.07 -2.74
CA ALA A 196 2.31 31.91 -2.11
C ALA A 196 1.42 30.91 -2.86
N VAL A 197 1.45 30.90 -4.20
CA VAL A 197 0.73 29.89 -5.00
C VAL A 197 1.22 28.49 -4.67
N GLN A 198 2.53 28.26 -4.67
CA GLN A 198 3.12 26.95 -4.39
C GLN A 198 2.80 26.48 -2.96
N ALA A 199 2.93 27.36 -1.97
CA ALA A 199 2.61 27.05 -0.59
C ALA A 199 1.13 26.67 -0.41
N VAL A 200 0.22 27.46 -0.98
CA VAL A 200 -1.23 27.19 -0.89
C VAL A 200 -1.62 25.93 -1.66
N GLN A 201 -1.04 25.67 -2.83
CA GLN A 201 -1.30 24.45 -3.60
C GLN A 201 -0.88 23.20 -2.84
N ARG A 202 0.28 23.22 -2.17
CA ARG A 202 0.73 22.11 -1.31
C ARG A 202 -0.28 21.86 -0.19
N VAL A 203 -0.69 22.91 0.51
CA VAL A 203 -1.64 22.80 1.62
C VAL A 203 -3.02 22.32 1.16
N LEU A 204 -3.52 22.79 0.02
CA LEU A 204 -4.78 22.29 -0.56
C LEU A 204 -4.71 20.81 -0.97
N PHE A 205 -3.54 20.36 -1.46
CA PHE A 205 -3.30 18.96 -1.78
C PHE A 205 -3.31 18.09 -0.51
N GLU A 206 -2.61 18.51 0.54
CA GLU A 206 -2.60 17.82 1.84
C GLU A 206 -4.00 17.79 2.47
N ALA A 207 -4.72 18.92 2.47
CA ALA A 207 -6.10 18.99 2.94
C ALA A 207 -7.02 18.03 2.19
N ARG A 208 -6.89 17.94 0.87
CA ARG A 208 -7.68 16.99 0.06
C ARG A 208 -7.41 15.54 0.45
N ASN A 209 -6.15 15.16 0.59
CA ASN A 209 -5.80 13.79 0.98
C ASN A 209 -6.30 13.46 2.39
N ALA A 210 -6.25 14.42 3.32
CA ALA A 210 -6.79 14.25 4.66
C ALA A 210 -8.32 14.04 4.65
N ILE A 211 -9.06 14.77 3.80
CA ILE A 211 -10.51 14.57 3.65
C ILE A 211 -10.79 13.19 3.05
N ILE A 212 -10.08 12.76 2.01
CA ILE A 212 -10.27 11.44 1.40
C ILE A 212 -9.93 10.31 2.38
N ASP A 213 -8.83 10.42 3.13
CA ASP A 213 -8.45 9.44 4.16
C ASP A 213 -9.57 9.28 5.19
N ARG A 214 -10.09 10.39 5.72
CA ARG A 214 -11.21 10.38 6.68
C ARG A 214 -12.46 9.72 6.10
N VAL A 215 -12.84 10.08 4.88
CA VAL A 215 -14.03 9.52 4.20
C VAL A 215 -13.85 8.03 3.91
N ALA A 216 -12.67 7.62 3.45
CA ALA A 216 -12.35 6.22 3.20
C ALA A 216 -12.42 5.38 4.48
N ARG A 217 -11.88 5.88 5.60
CA ARG A 217 -11.96 5.19 6.90
C ARG A 217 -13.41 5.00 7.33
N ALA A 218 -14.22 6.05 7.29
CA ALA A 218 -15.63 5.98 7.66
C ALA A 218 -16.43 5.04 6.75
N ALA A 219 -16.14 5.03 5.44
CA ALA A 219 -16.74 4.10 4.49
C ALA A 219 -16.37 2.65 4.82
N ILE A 220 -15.09 2.37 5.11
CA ILE A 220 -14.62 1.04 5.51
C ILE A 220 -15.25 0.61 6.84
N ASP A 221 -15.41 1.51 7.82
CA ASP A 221 -16.09 1.20 9.08
C ASP A 221 -17.53 0.74 8.82
N ARG A 222 -18.26 1.46 7.97
CA ARG A 222 -19.64 1.10 7.60
C ARG A 222 -19.70 -0.23 6.84
N ALA A 223 -18.78 -0.45 5.91
CA ALA A 223 -18.65 -1.72 5.21
C ALA A 223 -18.34 -2.88 6.17
N LYS A 224 -17.46 -2.65 7.15
CA LYS A 224 -17.07 -3.62 8.16
C LYS A 224 -18.26 -3.98 9.06
N GLU A 225 -19.12 -3.04 9.43
CA GLU A 225 -20.37 -3.33 10.15
C GLU A 225 -21.31 -4.26 9.36
N VAL A 226 -21.41 -4.06 8.03
CA VAL A 226 -22.17 -4.96 7.16
C VAL A 226 -21.56 -6.37 7.18
N ILE A 227 -20.24 -6.47 6.96
CA ILE A 227 -19.52 -7.74 6.96
C ILE A 227 -19.67 -8.44 8.32
N ALA A 228 -19.56 -7.72 9.43
CA ALA A 228 -19.62 -8.29 10.78
C ALA A 228 -20.96 -8.98 11.08
N ARG A 229 -22.07 -8.50 10.50
CA ARG A 229 -23.39 -9.14 10.63
C ARG A 229 -23.45 -10.51 9.93
N ALA A 230 -22.73 -10.68 8.83
CA ALA A 230 -22.67 -11.94 8.08
C ALA A 230 -21.55 -12.86 8.60
N ASN A 231 -20.39 -12.30 8.91
CA ASN A 231 -19.20 -13.00 9.35
C ASN A 231 -18.31 -12.08 10.24
N PRO A 232 -18.39 -12.20 11.58
CA PRO A 232 -17.65 -11.34 12.50
C PRO A 232 -16.13 -11.55 12.44
N ASP A 233 -15.68 -12.78 12.21
CA ASP A 233 -14.25 -13.08 12.05
C ASP A 233 -13.69 -12.42 10.79
N ALA A 234 -14.48 -12.42 9.72
CA ALA A 234 -14.09 -11.76 8.48
C ALA A 234 -13.92 -10.25 8.67
N ALA A 235 -14.86 -9.62 9.39
CA ALA A 235 -14.79 -8.21 9.72
C ALA A 235 -13.58 -7.88 10.60
N ALA A 236 -13.30 -8.67 11.64
CA ALA A 236 -12.16 -8.45 12.53
C ALA A 236 -10.82 -8.43 11.77
N ARG A 237 -10.69 -9.27 10.74
CA ARG A 237 -9.48 -9.38 9.90
C ARG A 237 -9.21 -8.16 9.00
N ILE A 238 -10.18 -7.28 8.76
CA ILE A 238 -9.97 -6.02 8.02
C ILE A 238 -9.00 -5.08 8.77
N ASP A 239 -8.95 -5.20 10.09
CA ASP A 239 -8.07 -4.41 10.95
C ASP A 239 -6.89 -5.25 11.48
N LEU A 240 -6.77 -6.50 11.05
CA LEU A 240 -5.56 -7.27 11.32
C LEU A 240 -4.52 -6.97 10.25
N PRO A 241 -3.24 -6.90 10.63
CA PRO A 241 -2.19 -6.73 9.65
C PRO A 241 -2.22 -7.88 8.63
N ILE A 242 -2.33 -7.54 7.34
CA ILE A 242 -2.04 -8.51 6.26
C ILE A 242 -0.53 -8.71 6.11
N THR A 243 0.24 -7.83 6.73
CA THR A 243 1.67 -7.63 6.58
C THR A 243 2.29 -7.24 7.92
N HIS A 244 3.59 -6.92 8.00
CA HIS A 244 4.17 -6.44 9.27
C HIS A 244 3.77 -5.00 9.61
N ARG A 245 3.16 -4.25 8.68
CA ARG A 245 2.96 -2.80 8.85
C ARG A 245 1.60 -2.28 8.45
N LEU A 246 0.87 -2.97 7.58
CA LEU A 246 -0.38 -2.47 7.02
C LEU A 246 -1.51 -3.49 7.15
N THR A 247 -2.67 -2.98 7.53
CA THR A 247 -3.97 -3.65 7.53
C THR A 247 -4.63 -3.53 6.14
N PRO A 248 -5.57 -4.42 5.77
CA PRO A 248 -6.39 -4.26 4.56
C PRO A 248 -7.04 -2.87 4.49
N ARG A 249 -7.50 -2.35 5.63
CA ARG A 249 -8.03 -1.00 5.77
C ARG A 249 -7.01 0.04 5.29
N GLU A 250 -5.82 0.04 5.85
CA GLU A 250 -4.82 1.07 5.54
C GLU A 250 -4.43 1.04 4.07
N VAL A 251 -4.23 -0.14 3.48
CA VAL A 251 -3.93 -0.26 2.06
C VAL A 251 -5.10 0.24 1.20
N ALA A 252 -6.36 -0.08 1.56
CA ALA A 252 -7.53 0.44 0.85
C ALA A 252 -7.60 1.97 0.91
N VAL A 253 -7.35 2.56 2.09
CA VAL A 253 -7.30 4.01 2.28
C VAL A 253 -6.17 4.64 1.45
N PHE A 254 -4.97 4.06 1.49
CA PHE A 254 -3.84 4.53 0.69
C PHE A 254 -4.15 4.54 -0.82
N ARG A 255 -4.80 3.49 -1.31
CA ARG A 255 -5.21 3.40 -2.72
C ARG A 255 -6.26 4.44 -3.09
N ALA A 256 -7.24 4.71 -2.23
CA ALA A 256 -8.20 5.79 -2.44
C ALA A 256 -7.53 7.19 -2.45
N CYS A 257 -6.48 7.36 -1.66
CA CYS A 257 -5.68 8.58 -1.61
C CYS A 257 -4.74 8.75 -2.82
N ASP A 258 -4.42 7.69 -3.57
CA ASP A 258 -3.55 7.73 -4.76
C ASP A 258 -3.94 8.85 -5.73
N ALA A 259 -2.96 9.65 -6.15
CA ALA A 259 -3.17 10.80 -7.03
C ALA A 259 -3.75 10.42 -8.41
N ARG A 260 -3.62 9.16 -8.82
CA ARG A 260 -4.16 8.61 -10.06
C ARG A 260 -5.64 8.28 -9.97
N VAL A 261 -6.17 8.05 -8.76
CA VAL A 261 -7.60 7.80 -8.57
C VAL A 261 -8.35 9.11 -8.80
N PRO A 262 -9.30 9.16 -9.76
CA PRO A 262 -10.15 10.33 -9.94
C PRO A 262 -10.89 10.61 -8.62
N LYS A 263 -10.82 11.85 -8.14
CA LYS A 263 -11.45 12.24 -6.86
C LYS A 263 -12.96 12.49 -7.02
N VAL A 264 -13.63 11.56 -7.69
CA VAL A 264 -15.07 11.51 -7.87
C VAL A 264 -15.62 10.38 -7.01
N ALA A 265 -16.83 10.55 -6.47
CA ALA A 265 -17.39 9.65 -5.46
C ALA A 265 -17.36 8.17 -5.91
N GLU A 266 -17.91 7.86 -7.08
CA GLU A 266 -17.97 6.51 -7.63
C GLU A 266 -16.59 5.85 -7.76
N SER A 267 -15.58 6.57 -8.28
CA SER A 267 -14.23 6.01 -8.46
C SER A 267 -13.54 5.70 -7.13
N ILE A 268 -13.76 6.52 -6.10
CA ILE A 268 -13.22 6.25 -4.76
C ILE A 268 -13.90 5.03 -4.14
N ALA A 269 -15.25 4.96 -4.20
CA ALA A 269 -15.99 3.81 -3.69
C ALA A 269 -15.58 2.51 -4.39
N HIS A 270 -15.42 2.54 -5.72
CA HIS A 270 -14.94 1.41 -6.50
C HIS A 270 -13.52 1.01 -6.11
N SER A 271 -12.59 1.98 -5.97
CA SER A 271 -11.21 1.71 -5.55
C SER A 271 -11.15 1.08 -4.16
N LEU A 272 -11.96 1.54 -3.21
CA LEU A 272 -12.05 0.96 -1.87
C LEU A 272 -12.60 -0.46 -1.93
N LEU A 273 -13.69 -0.69 -2.65
CA LEU A 273 -14.30 -2.00 -2.81
C LEU A 273 -13.34 -3.00 -3.47
N GLU A 274 -12.70 -2.60 -4.56
CA GLU A 274 -11.71 -3.41 -5.27
C GLU A 274 -10.54 -3.76 -4.35
N SER A 275 -10.05 -2.79 -3.57
CA SER A 275 -8.95 -3.01 -2.63
C SER A 275 -9.34 -3.99 -1.53
N LEU A 276 -10.50 -3.81 -0.91
CA LEU A 276 -11.01 -4.74 0.09
C LEU A 276 -11.21 -6.14 -0.51
N THR A 277 -11.70 -6.25 -1.75
CA THR A 277 -11.92 -7.53 -2.44
C THR A 277 -10.62 -8.23 -2.83
N GLN A 278 -9.58 -7.47 -3.19
CA GLN A 278 -8.26 -8.00 -3.54
C GLN A 278 -7.42 -8.37 -2.32
N LEU A 279 -7.59 -7.67 -1.18
CA LEU A 279 -6.80 -7.87 0.04
C LEU A 279 -7.44 -8.84 1.02
N SER A 280 -8.78 -8.91 0.95
CA SER A 280 -9.65 -9.98 1.42
C SER A 280 -8.97 -11.36 1.51
N PRO A 281 -8.43 -11.93 0.42
CA PRO A 281 -7.88 -13.27 0.45
C PRO A 281 -6.64 -13.34 1.34
N PHE A 282 -5.82 -12.29 1.40
CA PHE A 282 -4.63 -12.23 2.25
C PHE A 282 -4.98 -12.10 3.73
N ALA A 283 -5.93 -11.22 4.04
CA ALA A 283 -6.44 -11.04 5.40
C ALA A 283 -7.09 -12.33 5.93
N TRP A 284 -7.75 -13.06 5.03
CA TRP A 284 -8.46 -14.29 5.34
C TRP A 284 -7.60 -15.56 5.25
N ARG A 285 -6.46 -15.50 4.55
CA ARG A 285 -5.46 -16.58 4.46
C ARG A 285 -4.35 -16.50 5.48
N ALA A 286 -4.04 -15.31 6.00
CA ALA A 286 -3.04 -15.17 7.04
C ALA A 286 -3.40 -16.15 8.16
N PRO A 287 -2.57 -17.19 8.43
CA PRO A 287 -2.81 -18.03 9.58
C PRO A 287 -2.90 -17.08 10.76
N GLU A 288 -3.91 -17.25 11.61
CA GLU A 288 -3.97 -16.53 12.88
C GLU A 288 -2.63 -16.77 13.55
N ARG A 289 -1.76 -15.76 13.53
CA ARG A 289 -0.47 -15.85 14.19
C ARG A 289 -0.84 -15.95 15.66
N PRO A 290 -0.64 -17.11 16.31
CA PRO A 290 -1.12 -17.32 17.66
C PRO A 290 -0.47 -16.24 18.52
N VAL A 291 -1.28 -15.42 19.16
CA VAL A 291 -0.77 -14.40 20.06
C VAL A 291 -0.22 -15.13 21.27
N ARG A 292 1.09 -15.08 21.46
CA ARG A 292 1.77 -15.77 22.55
C ARG A 292 1.85 -14.83 23.74
N ALA A 293 1.44 -15.30 24.93
CA ALA A 293 1.70 -14.54 26.15
C ALA A 293 3.22 -14.32 26.29
N TYR A 294 3.63 -13.06 26.46
CA TYR A 294 5.04 -12.74 26.65
C TYR A 294 5.56 -13.37 27.93
N ALA A 295 6.69 -14.05 27.82
CA ALA A 295 7.50 -14.46 28.96
C ALA A 295 8.97 -14.38 28.57
N ALA A 296 9.80 -13.81 29.44
CA ALA A 296 11.24 -13.71 29.20
C ALA A 296 11.91 -15.08 29.01
N SER A 297 11.29 -16.17 29.47
CA SER A 297 11.74 -17.56 29.28
C SER A 297 11.42 -18.16 27.90
N GLN A 298 10.57 -17.52 27.11
CA GLN A 298 10.19 -18.01 25.79
C GLN A 298 11.15 -17.51 24.71
N THR A 299 11.20 -18.24 23.60
CA THR A 299 11.84 -17.81 22.36
C THR A 299 10.81 -17.08 21.49
N PHE A 300 11.23 -15.99 20.88
CA PHE A 300 10.45 -15.24 19.91
C PHE A 300 11.30 -15.04 18.65
N ALA A 301 10.64 -15.01 17.51
CA ALA A 301 11.23 -14.68 16.23
C ALA A 301 10.66 -13.35 15.70
N VAL A 302 11.39 -12.72 14.78
CA VAL A 302 10.86 -11.59 14.03
C VAL A 302 9.55 -12.00 13.36
N GLY A 303 8.51 -11.21 13.58
CA GLY A 303 7.15 -11.47 13.10
C GLY A 303 6.21 -12.16 14.07
N ASP A 304 6.70 -12.66 15.20
CA ASP A 304 5.83 -13.20 16.24
C ASP A 304 4.91 -12.11 16.79
N LEU A 305 3.64 -12.48 17.03
CA LEU A 305 2.72 -11.65 17.80
C LEU A 305 2.73 -12.11 19.25
N LEU A 306 2.90 -11.17 20.16
CA LEU A 306 2.88 -11.44 21.59
C LEU A 306 1.93 -10.52 22.34
N GLU A 307 1.45 -10.99 23.49
CA GLU A 307 0.64 -10.24 24.44
C GLU A 307 1.51 -9.95 25.67
N HIS A 308 1.93 -8.70 25.86
CA HIS A 308 2.69 -8.25 27.02
C HIS A 308 1.73 -7.70 28.11
N PRO A 309 1.85 -8.13 29.38
CA PRO A 309 0.93 -7.70 30.45
C PRO A 309 0.82 -6.18 30.63
N LYS A 310 1.89 -5.44 30.32
CA LYS A 310 1.96 -3.97 30.47
C LYS A 310 1.63 -3.20 29.19
N PHE A 311 2.03 -3.72 28.03
CA PHE A 311 2.01 -2.97 26.76
C PHE A 311 0.90 -3.48 25.82
N GLY A 312 0.19 -4.54 26.22
CA GLY A 312 -0.81 -5.20 25.40
C GLY A 312 -0.19 -6.00 24.27
N ARG A 313 -0.88 -6.07 23.15
CA ARG A 313 -0.45 -6.82 21.97
C ARG A 313 0.65 -6.07 21.21
N GLY A 314 1.71 -6.77 20.82
CA GLY A 314 2.81 -6.23 20.04
C GLY A 314 3.36 -7.22 19.02
N SER A 315 4.06 -6.69 18.01
CA SER A 315 4.70 -7.47 16.94
C SER A 315 6.22 -7.37 17.07
N VAL A 316 6.91 -8.51 17.08
CA VAL A 316 8.38 -8.55 17.12
C VAL A 316 8.94 -8.05 15.78
N ILE A 317 9.66 -6.94 15.79
CA ILE A 317 10.25 -6.33 14.58
C ILE A 317 11.73 -6.67 14.40
N SER A 318 12.46 -6.91 15.48
CA SER A 318 13.87 -7.32 15.44
C SER A 318 14.20 -8.30 16.56
N CYS A 319 15.19 -9.17 16.34
CA CYS A 319 15.61 -10.18 17.32
C CYS A 319 17.14 -10.26 17.35
N LEU A 320 17.75 -9.72 18.41
CA LEU A 320 19.20 -9.63 18.62
C LEU A 320 19.59 -10.36 19.91
N ALA A 321 20.11 -11.58 19.76
CA ALA A 321 20.61 -12.44 20.83
C ALA A 321 19.60 -12.77 21.95
N GLN A 322 19.49 -11.91 22.97
CA GLN A 322 18.58 -12.05 24.13
C GLN A 322 17.59 -10.88 24.20
N ARG A 323 17.53 -10.04 23.16
CA ARG A 323 16.66 -8.88 23.08
C ARG A 323 15.83 -8.95 21.81
N ILE A 324 14.55 -8.69 21.95
CA ILE A 324 13.64 -8.44 20.84
C ILE A 324 13.21 -6.98 20.90
N GLU A 325 13.10 -6.33 19.75
CA GLU A 325 12.35 -5.09 19.64
C GLU A 325 10.95 -5.42 19.18
N VAL A 326 9.97 -4.87 19.89
CA VAL A 326 8.56 -5.15 19.69
C VAL A 326 7.85 -3.82 19.50
N GLU A 327 7.09 -3.72 18.42
CA GLU A 327 6.22 -2.59 18.15
C GLU A 327 4.87 -2.83 18.82
N PHE A 328 4.56 -1.98 19.80
CA PHE A 328 3.28 -1.92 20.51
C PHE A 328 2.50 -0.67 20.06
N ALA A 329 1.24 -0.56 20.49
CA ALA A 329 0.40 0.60 20.18
C ALA A 329 0.96 1.93 20.76
N ASP A 330 1.74 1.87 21.85
CA ASP A 330 2.40 3.00 22.49
C ASP A 330 3.84 3.25 22.01
N GLY A 331 4.35 2.42 21.09
CA GLY A 331 5.64 2.60 20.42
C GLY A 331 6.54 1.37 20.48
N LEU A 332 7.83 1.59 20.19
CA LEU A 332 8.85 0.55 20.17
C LEU A 332 9.40 0.27 21.58
N HIS A 333 9.41 -1.00 21.96
CA HIS A 333 9.95 -1.46 23.23
C HIS A 333 10.95 -2.60 23.03
N THR A 334 12.06 -2.55 23.76
CA THR A 334 13.02 -3.66 23.84
C THR A 334 12.65 -4.58 24.98
N LEU A 335 12.39 -5.86 24.68
CA LEU A 335 12.08 -6.89 25.66
C LEU A 335 13.19 -7.96 25.71
N VAL A 336 13.37 -8.59 26.86
CA VAL A 336 14.31 -9.70 27.02
C VAL A 336 13.62 -11.02 26.70
N HIS A 337 14.34 -11.96 26.06
CA HIS A 337 13.82 -13.30 25.81
C HIS A 337 14.95 -14.36 25.90
N VAL A 338 14.59 -15.65 25.91
CA VAL A 338 15.58 -16.74 25.86
C VAL A 338 16.08 -16.91 24.43
N ARG A 339 17.40 -17.04 24.28
CA ARG A 339 18.04 -17.30 23.00
C ARG A 339 17.55 -18.64 22.45
N GLY A 340 16.99 -18.64 21.24
CA GLY A 340 16.66 -19.87 20.52
C GLY A 340 17.91 -20.73 20.37
N LYS A 341 17.80 -22.02 20.70
CA LYS A 341 18.89 -22.98 20.47
C LYS A 341 19.12 -23.21 18.99
#